data_AF-A0A7K8FQG8-F1
#
_entry.id   AF-A0A7K8FQG8-F1
#
_cell.length_a   1.000
_cell.length_b   1.000
_cell.length_c   1.000
_cell.angle_alpha   90.00
_cell.angle_beta   90.00
_cell.angle_gamma   90.00
#
_symmetry.space_group_name_H-M   'P 1'
#
loop_
_entity.id
_entity.type
_entity.pdbx_description
1 polymer ?
#
loop_
_entity_poly.entity_id
_entity_poly.type
_entity_poly.pdbx_seq_one_letter_code
_entity_poly.pdbx_strand_id
1 'polypeptide(L)'
;LTQPWKYLGMSITDKTITLQKIIINDNPRTLQELHQLCGSINWIRPMLGLTMEDLAPLFNLLRGNDDLTSPRTLTEEAKDSIRKVQDALSSRQAHRYCPSLPFNLIILGQMPHLYGLMDHLLIIEWVFLSHQPSKSITTPQESMAKLVIKARSRLCTLAGCDFECIYLPLTLESTEHLLQVNEVLQFALDSFSGQISIHPPKHKLFNTAFKIIPKSMQSQKPLKALTVFTDASGASHKSVMAWRNPQTNRWERDIETVAGSPQVAELAAVVRAFERFPEPFNLVTDSAYVAGVVSRAEHATLKEVKNLDLYHLLSKLIKLISHQEQPFYVMHTRSHTNLPG
;
A
#
# COMPACT_ATOMS: atom_id res chain seq x y z
N LEU A 1 -18.32 -0.31 42.09
CA LEU A 1 -17.32 -0.12 41.01
C LEU A 1 -16.03 -0.75 41.51
N THR A 2 -15.62 -1.85 40.88
CA THR A 2 -14.35 -2.52 41.13
C THR A 2 -13.19 -1.57 40.78
N GLN A 3 -12.15 -1.56 41.62
CA GLN A 3 -10.95 -0.75 41.35
C GLN A 3 -10.28 -1.27 40.07
N PRO A 4 -9.85 -0.38 39.15
CA PRO A 4 -9.23 -0.82 37.91
C PRO A 4 -7.91 -1.55 38.16
N TRP A 5 -7.68 -2.65 37.45
CA TRP A 5 -6.42 -3.38 37.48
C TRP A 5 -5.37 -2.62 36.69
N LYS A 6 -4.15 -2.54 37.25
CA LYS A 6 -2.99 -1.95 36.55
C LYS A 6 -2.09 -3.06 36.05
N TYR A 7 -1.92 -3.17 34.74
CA TYR A 7 -1.09 -4.20 34.13
C TYR A 7 -0.43 -3.70 32.85
N LEU A 8 0.89 -3.88 32.71
CA LEU A 8 1.68 -3.46 31.54
C LEU A 8 1.36 -2.04 31.04
N GLY A 9 1.24 -1.07 31.95
CA GLY A 9 0.91 0.32 31.56
C GLY A 9 -0.55 0.55 31.13
N MET A 10 -1.45 -0.41 31.32
CA MET A 10 -2.89 -0.29 31.07
C MET A 10 -3.69 -0.25 32.37
N SER A 11 -4.84 0.42 32.33
CA SER A 11 -5.87 0.44 33.37
C SER A 11 -7.09 -0.32 32.87
N ILE A 12 -7.39 -1.45 33.50
CA ILE A 12 -8.37 -2.42 33.02
C ILE A 12 -9.56 -2.43 33.97
N THR A 13 -10.74 -2.11 33.45
CA THR A 13 -12.02 -2.28 34.14
C THR A 13 -12.74 -3.52 33.61
N ASP A 14 -13.93 -3.81 34.14
CA ASP A 14 -14.74 -4.95 33.67
C ASP A 14 -15.12 -4.83 32.18
N LYS A 15 -15.20 -3.60 31.63
CA LYS A 15 -15.66 -3.35 30.26
C LYS A 15 -14.61 -2.69 29.36
N THR A 16 -13.75 -1.84 29.92
CA THR A 16 -12.88 -0.95 29.16
C THR A 16 -11.41 -1.13 29.53
N ILE A 17 -10.55 -0.88 28.56
CA ILE A 17 -9.10 -0.86 28.72
C ILE A 17 -8.64 0.52 28.27
N THR A 18 -8.08 1.27 29.21
CA THR A 18 -7.48 2.59 28.95
C THR A 18 -5.98 2.53 29.23
N LEU A 19 -5.24 3.48 28.68
CA LEU A 19 -3.82 3.61 29.00
C LEU A 19 -3.69 4.25 30.38
N GLN A 20 -2.69 3.80 31.15
CA GLN A 20 -2.25 4.57 32.29
C GLN A 20 -1.71 5.92 31.80
N LYS A 21 -1.57 6.90 32.69
CA LYS A 21 -1.14 8.26 32.33
C LYS A 21 0.22 8.21 31.60
N ILE A 22 0.20 8.21 30.27
CA ILE A 22 1.39 8.28 29.42
C ILE A 22 1.68 9.75 29.19
N ILE A 23 2.87 10.17 29.59
CA ILE A 23 3.37 11.50 29.29
C ILE A 23 4.07 11.40 27.94
N ILE A 24 3.47 12.00 26.92
CA ILE A 24 4.10 12.15 25.61
C ILE A 24 5.06 13.32 25.67
N ASN A 25 6.33 13.09 25.31
CA ASN A 25 7.27 14.17 25.03
C ASN A 25 6.77 14.91 23.78
N ASP A 26 6.32 16.15 23.96
CA ASP A 26 5.77 16.99 22.91
C ASP A 26 6.83 17.78 22.14
N ASN A 27 8.10 17.74 22.59
CA ASN A 27 9.20 18.44 21.97
C ASN A 27 10.53 17.65 22.06
N PRO A 28 10.62 16.46 21.45
CA PRO A 28 11.87 15.70 21.38
C PRO A 28 12.94 16.50 20.62
N ARG A 29 14.08 16.73 21.27
CA ARG A 29 15.21 17.53 20.74
C ARG A 29 16.33 16.69 20.16
N THR A 30 16.37 15.40 20.46
CA THR A 30 17.40 14.46 19.98
C THR A 30 16.77 13.29 19.25
N LEU A 31 17.57 12.60 18.44
CA LEU A 31 17.14 11.36 17.79
C LEU A 31 16.72 10.30 18.82
N GLN A 32 17.42 10.20 19.96
CA GLN A 32 17.07 9.29 21.05
C GLN A 32 15.65 9.55 21.60
N GLU A 33 15.36 10.81 21.93
CA GLU A 33 14.05 11.20 22.47
C GLU A 33 12.95 10.94 21.45
N LEU A 34 13.22 11.24 20.18
CA LEU A 34 12.28 10.98 19.09
C LEU A 34 12.03 9.46 18.89
N HIS A 35 13.06 8.61 19.02
CA HIS A 35 12.90 7.17 18.98
C HIS A 35 12.02 6.64 20.12
N GLN A 36 12.25 7.11 21.36
CA GLN A 36 11.44 6.73 22.52
C GLN A 36 9.97 7.14 22.35
N LEU A 37 9.74 8.35 21.82
CA LEU A 37 8.42 8.85 21.49
C LEU A 37 7.74 7.96 20.43
N CYS A 38 8.41 7.71 19.29
CA CYS A 38 7.86 6.88 18.21
C CYS A 38 7.62 5.43 18.66
N GLY A 39 8.48 4.88 19.52
CA GLY A 39 8.30 3.55 20.11
C GLY A 39 7.06 3.48 20.99
N SER A 40 6.89 4.48 21.86
CA SER A 40 5.71 4.60 22.72
C SER A 40 4.42 4.75 21.91
N ILE A 41 4.43 5.55 20.85
CA ILE A 41 3.29 5.72 19.94
C ILE A 41 2.98 4.40 19.21
N ASN A 42 3.99 3.70 18.68
CA ASN A 42 3.78 2.42 18.00
C ASN A 42 3.17 1.35 18.92
N TRP A 43 3.52 1.36 20.20
CA TRP A 43 2.94 0.44 21.19
C TRP A 43 1.44 0.68 21.41
N ILE A 44 1.01 1.94 21.50
CA ILE A 44 -0.40 2.30 21.77
C ILE A 44 -1.27 2.43 20.50
N ARG A 45 -0.64 2.57 19.34
CA ARG A 45 -1.29 2.78 18.04
C ARG A 45 -2.42 1.78 17.73
N PRO A 46 -2.28 0.46 17.97
CA PRO A 46 -3.35 -0.51 17.70
C PRO A 46 -4.63 -0.27 18.51
N MET A 47 -4.56 0.37 19.68
CA MET A 47 -5.75 0.73 20.45
C MET A 47 -6.36 2.04 19.98
N LEU A 48 -5.50 2.99 19.62
CA LEU A 48 -5.92 4.35 19.31
C LEU A 48 -6.46 4.47 17.89
N GLY A 49 -6.12 3.59 16.96
CA GLY A 49 -6.57 3.73 15.57
C GLY A 49 -5.94 4.92 14.85
N LEU A 50 -4.67 5.21 15.16
CA LEU A 50 -3.89 6.25 14.50
C LEU A 50 -3.36 5.70 13.17
N THR A 51 -3.75 6.35 12.07
CA THR A 51 -3.37 5.91 10.73
C THR A 51 -1.89 6.16 10.46
N MET A 52 -1.37 5.58 9.38
CA MET A 52 0.00 5.88 8.97
C MET A 52 0.10 7.34 8.47
N GLU A 53 -0.95 7.87 7.86
CA GLU A 53 -1.02 9.26 7.42
C GLU A 53 -0.86 10.22 8.61
N ASP A 54 -1.52 9.92 9.73
CA ASP A 54 -1.43 10.72 10.96
C ASP A 54 -0.03 10.72 11.59
N LEU A 55 0.78 9.69 11.36
CA LEU A 55 2.07 9.48 12.03
C LEU A 55 3.28 9.67 11.10
N ALA A 56 3.08 9.68 9.79
CA ALA A 56 4.16 9.76 8.80
C ALA A 56 5.05 10.99 8.98
N PRO A 57 4.51 12.21 9.20
CA PRO A 57 5.36 13.39 9.40
C PRO A 57 6.32 13.22 10.58
N LEU A 58 5.84 12.63 11.68
CA LEU A 58 6.66 12.35 12.86
C LEU A 58 7.71 11.26 12.60
N PHE A 59 7.34 10.15 11.95
CA PHE A 59 8.27 9.05 11.69
C PHE A 59 9.36 9.42 10.67
N ASN A 60 9.06 10.32 9.74
CA ASN A 60 10.04 10.81 8.77
C ASN A 60 11.20 11.55 9.44
N LEU A 61 11.00 12.13 10.63
CA LEU A 61 12.06 12.78 11.40
C LEU A 61 13.10 11.80 11.99
N LEU A 62 12.82 10.49 12.00
CA LEU A 62 13.81 9.47 12.40
C LEU A 62 14.94 9.30 11.39
N ARG A 63 14.76 9.82 10.17
CA ARG A 63 15.74 9.72 9.09
C ARG A 63 16.88 10.73 9.28
N GLY A 64 17.95 10.58 8.50
CA GLY A 64 19.12 11.46 8.53
C GLY A 64 20.28 10.86 9.32
N ASN A 65 20.97 11.69 10.08
CA ASN A 65 22.09 11.28 10.94
C ASN A 65 21.60 10.25 11.97
N ASP A 66 22.30 9.12 12.08
CA ASP A 66 21.97 7.97 12.94
C ASP A 66 22.54 8.09 14.36
N ASP A 67 23.32 9.13 14.66
CA ASP A 67 23.76 9.45 16.01
C ASP A 67 22.56 9.80 16.90
N LEU A 68 22.40 9.07 18.01
CA LEU A 68 21.32 9.25 18.97
C LEU A 68 21.28 10.66 19.59
N THR A 69 22.43 11.33 19.67
CA THR A 69 22.54 12.69 20.21
C THR A 69 22.29 13.76 19.15
N SER A 70 22.16 13.37 17.88
CA SER A 70 21.94 14.32 16.80
C SER A 70 20.64 15.12 17.02
N PRO A 71 20.68 16.45 16.80
CA PRO A 71 19.54 17.30 17.06
C PRO A 71 18.39 16.97 16.12
N ARG A 72 17.17 17.12 16.63
CA ARG A 72 15.91 17.03 15.88
C ARG A 72 15.08 18.27 16.13
N THR A 73 14.44 18.74 15.07
CA THR A 73 13.53 19.87 15.12
C THR A 73 12.21 19.41 14.55
N LEU A 74 11.14 19.56 15.33
CA LEU A 74 9.81 19.23 14.87
C LEU A 74 9.38 20.23 13.79
N THR A 75 8.90 19.70 12.66
CA THR A 75 8.12 20.50 11.70
C THR A 75 6.70 20.74 12.25
N GLU A 76 5.97 21.67 11.65
CA GLU A 76 4.58 21.91 12.06
C GLU A 76 3.70 20.67 11.84
N GLU A 77 3.90 19.93 10.76
CA GLU A 77 3.17 18.69 10.48
C GLU A 77 3.47 17.59 11.53
N ALA A 78 4.71 17.53 12.02
CA ALA A 78 5.08 16.61 13.09
C ALA A 78 4.46 17.02 14.44
N LYS A 79 4.36 18.32 14.72
CA LYS A 79 3.64 18.83 15.91
C LYS A 79 2.15 18.50 15.83
N ASP A 80 1.54 18.67 14.66
CA ASP A 80 0.14 18.28 14.44
C ASP A 80 -0.07 16.78 14.59
N SER A 81 0.88 15.97 14.13
CA SER A 81 0.88 14.52 14.37
C SER A 81 0.86 14.21 15.87
N ILE A 82 1.70 14.87 16.67
CA ILE A 82 1.74 14.70 18.13
C ILE A 82 0.41 15.13 18.79
N ARG A 83 -0.17 16.26 18.36
CA ARG A 83 -1.48 16.73 18.85
C ARG A 83 -2.57 15.69 18.60
N LYS A 84 -2.65 15.14 17.39
CA LYS A 84 -3.60 14.06 17.06
C LYS A 84 -3.43 12.84 17.97
N VAL A 85 -2.20 12.48 18.33
CA VAL A 85 -1.93 11.39 19.29
C VAL A 85 -2.46 11.74 20.67
N GLN A 86 -2.22 12.96 21.16
CA GLN A 86 -2.71 13.43 22.47
C GLN A 86 -4.24 13.47 22.52
N ASP A 87 -4.89 13.92 21.45
CA ASP A 87 -6.34 13.92 21.31
C ASP A 87 -6.90 12.50 21.31
N ALA A 88 -6.26 11.59 20.56
CA ALA A 88 -6.65 10.18 20.52
C ALA A 88 -6.48 9.50 21.89
N LEU A 89 -5.38 9.79 22.61
CA LEU A 89 -5.14 9.31 23.97
C LEU A 89 -6.23 9.74 24.95
N SER A 90 -6.75 10.95 24.78
CA SER A 90 -7.75 11.53 25.68
C SER A 90 -9.17 11.09 25.37
N SER A 91 -9.45 10.77 24.10
CA SER A 91 -10.82 10.52 23.60
C SER A 91 -11.12 9.06 23.27
N ARG A 92 -10.12 8.19 23.15
CA ARG A 92 -10.29 6.80 22.69
C ARG A 92 -9.95 5.80 23.78
N GLN A 93 -10.65 4.66 23.75
CA GLN A 93 -10.43 3.53 24.65
C GLN A 93 -10.64 2.21 23.89
N ALA A 94 -10.01 1.14 24.38
CA ALA A 94 -10.30 -0.21 23.91
C ALA A 94 -11.34 -0.88 24.83
N HIS A 95 -11.96 -1.95 24.33
CA HIS A 95 -12.96 -2.70 25.06
C HIS A 95 -12.50 -4.13 25.31
N ARG A 96 -12.98 -4.74 26.39
CA ARG A 96 -12.84 -6.18 26.58
C ARG A 96 -13.72 -6.91 25.57
N TYR A 97 -13.19 -7.98 24.98
CA TYR A 97 -13.98 -8.83 24.10
C TYR A 97 -15.02 -9.61 24.90
N CYS A 98 -16.13 -9.98 24.26
CA CYS A 98 -17.17 -10.80 24.87
C CYS A 98 -17.05 -12.23 24.31
N PRO A 99 -16.73 -13.26 25.11
CA PRO A 99 -16.44 -14.60 24.57
C PRO A 99 -17.55 -15.24 23.73
N SER A 100 -18.78 -14.74 23.82
CA SER A 100 -19.95 -15.28 23.14
C SER A 100 -20.26 -14.65 21.78
N LEU A 101 -19.51 -13.64 21.33
CA LEU A 101 -19.71 -13.11 19.97
C LEU A 101 -18.53 -13.51 19.06
N PRO A 102 -18.70 -13.36 17.75
CA PRO A 102 -17.66 -13.67 16.79
C PRO A 102 -16.79 -12.45 16.47
N PHE A 103 -15.54 -12.73 16.07
CA PHE A 103 -14.62 -11.71 15.58
C PHE A 103 -14.80 -11.51 14.08
N ASN A 104 -14.77 -10.24 13.66
CA ASN A 104 -14.82 -9.83 12.28
C ASN A 104 -13.56 -9.02 11.94
N LEU A 105 -13.06 -9.19 10.71
CA LEU A 105 -12.00 -8.34 10.17
C LEU A 105 -12.55 -7.47 9.06
N ILE A 106 -12.39 -6.16 9.18
CA ILE A 106 -12.82 -5.21 8.15
C ILE A 106 -11.60 -4.50 7.59
N ILE A 107 -11.31 -4.69 6.30
CA ILE A 107 -10.27 -3.92 5.62
C ILE A 107 -10.84 -2.58 5.18
N LEU A 108 -10.14 -1.51 5.55
CA LEU A 108 -10.58 -0.11 5.43
C LEU A 108 -9.45 0.75 4.86
N GLY A 109 -9.83 1.98 4.49
CA GLY A 109 -8.92 2.97 3.92
C GLY A 109 -8.74 2.79 2.42
N GLN A 110 -7.80 3.55 1.87
CA GLN A 110 -7.39 3.51 0.47
C GLN A 110 -5.87 3.46 0.39
N MET A 111 -5.32 3.00 -0.72
CA MET A 111 -3.87 3.00 -0.91
C MET A 111 -3.31 4.44 -0.86
N PRO A 112 -2.14 4.66 -0.24
CA PRO A 112 -1.23 3.66 0.38
C PRO A 112 -1.56 3.33 1.86
N HIS A 113 -2.69 3.79 2.38
CA HIS A 113 -3.08 3.75 3.79
C HIS A 113 -4.20 2.73 4.08
N LEU A 114 -4.07 1.51 3.55
CA LEU A 114 -4.95 0.41 3.95
C LEU A 114 -4.66 -0.02 5.40
N TYR A 115 -5.71 -0.33 6.15
CA TYR A 115 -5.64 -0.86 7.50
C TYR A 115 -6.78 -1.84 7.76
N GLY A 116 -6.60 -2.73 8.74
CA GLY A 116 -7.62 -3.65 9.21
C GLY A 116 -8.21 -3.18 10.53
N LEU A 117 -9.50 -3.42 10.72
CA LEU A 117 -10.17 -3.28 12.01
C LEU A 117 -10.67 -4.64 12.47
N MET A 118 -10.23 -5.06 13.66
CA MET A 118 -10.80 -6.22 14.34
C MET A 118 -12.01 -5.75 15.15
N ASP A 119 -13.18 -6.19 14.74
CA ASP A 119 -14.47 -5.80 15.32
C ASP A 119 -15.19 -7.02 15.92
N HIS A 120 -15.97 -6.74 16.96
CA HIS A 120 -16.76 -7.69 17.71
C HIS A 120 -17.97 -6.96 18.32
N LEU A 121 -18.63 -6.11 17.50
CA LEU A 121 -19.58 -5.05 17.90
C LEU A 121 -18.94 -3.85 18.65
N LEU A 122 -17.66 -3.95 18.96
CA LEU A 122 -16.81 -2.92 19.52
C LEU A 122 -15.43 -3.04 18.87
N ILE A 123 -14.76 -1.90 18.69
CA ILE A 123 -13.38 -1.83 18.20
C ILE A 123 -12.47 -2.53 19.22
N ILE A 124 -11.87 -3.65 18.80
CA ILE A 124 -10.90 -4.40 19.61
C ILE A 124 -9.49 -3.91 19.34
N GLU A 125 -9.03 -4.02 18.10
CA GLU A 125 -7.67 -3.64 17.71
C GLU A 125 -7.64 -3.20 16.24
N TRP A 126 -6.84 -2.18 15.97
CA TRP A 126 -6.51 -1.73 14.63
C TRP A 126 -5.22 -2.39 14.15
N VAL A 127 -5.26 -3.00 12.97
CA VAL A 127 -4.14 -3.70 12.36
C VAL A 127 -3.57 -2.84 11.23
N PHE A 128 -2.29 -2.48 11.34
CA PHE A 128 -1.61 -1.63 10.35
C PHE A 128 -0.53 -2.39 9.60
N LEU A 129 -0.29 -2.01 8.35
CA LEU A 129 0.92 -2.41 7.62
C LEU A 129 2.16 -1.74 8.23
N SER A 130 3.32 -2.37 8.02
CA SER A 130 4.60 -1.78 8.39
C SER A 130 4.82 -0.46 7.65
N HIS A 131 5.45 0.50 8.32
CA HIS A 131 5.75 1.81 7.73
C HIS A 131 6.63 1.70 6.47
N GLN A 132 7.60 0.79 6.48
CA GLN A 132 8.43 0.52 5.32
C GLN A 132 7.96 -0.74 4.58
N PRO A 133 7.59 -0.62 3.28
CA PRO A 133 7.31 -1.77 2.45
C PRO A 133 8.54 -2.67 2.31
N SER A 134 8.32 -3.99 2.31
CA SER A 134 9.38 -4.97 2.05
C SER A 134 9.76 -5.03 0.56
N LYS A 135 8.79 -4.85 -0.33
CA LYS A 135 8.98 -4.82 -1.79
C LYS A 135 9.11 -3.39 -2.29
N SER A 136 9.84 -3.18 -3.39
CA SER A 136 9.95 -1.87 -4.04
C SER A 136 8.60 -1.38 -4.56
N ILE A 137 7.80 -2.25 -5.18
CA ILE A 137 6.45 -1.94 -5.64
C ILE A 137 5.49 -2.96 -5.05
N THR A 138 4.52 -2.47 -4.27
CA THR A 138 3.50 -3.30 -3.60
C THR A 138 2.12 -2.94 -4.16
N THR A 139 1.40 -3.93 -4.68
CA THR A 139 0.06 -3.71 -5.25
C THR A 139 -1.00 -3.57 -4.14
N PRO A 140 -2.16 -2.96 -4.40
CA PRO A 140 -3.25 -2.88 -3.43
C PRO A 140 -3.66 -4.24 -2.86
N GLN A 141 -3.73 -5.26 -3.72
CA GLN A 141 -4.16 -6.60 -3.36
C GLN A 141 -3.12 -7.31 -2.47
N GLU A 142 -1.83 -7.10 -2.71
CA GLU A 142 -0.77 -7.59 -1.83
C GLU A 142 -0.82 -6.92 -0.45
N SER A 143 -1.07 -5.61 -0.40
CA SER A 143 -1.23 -4.86 0.85
C SER A 143 -2.43 -5.37 1.66
N MET A 144 -3.57 -5.58 1.01
CA MET A 144 -4.76 -6.18 1.61
C MET A 144 -4.49 -7.60 2.12
N ALA A 145 -3.88 -8.47 1.31
CA ALA A 145 -3.56 -9.84 1.71
C ALA A 145 -2.61 -9.88 2.92
N LYS A 146 -1.59 -9.00 2.96
CA LYS A 146 -0.71 -8.86 4.13
C LYS A 146 -1.45 -8.42 5.40
N LEU A 147 -2.45 -7.54 5.28
CA LEU A 147 -3.31 -7.17 6.41
C LEU A 147 -4.10 -8.37 6.92
N VAL A 148 -4.68 -9.17 6.03
CA VAL A 148 -5.41 -10.40 6.39
C VAL A 148 -4.49 -11.36 7.13
N ILE A 149 -3.30 -11.67 6.60
CA ILE A 149 -2.31 -12.55 7.24
C ILE A 149 -1.97 -12.04 8.65
N LYS A 150 -1.65 -10.74 8.75
CA LYS A 150 -1.26 -10.12 10.02
C LYS A 150 -2.39 -10.15 11.03
N ALA A 151 -3.61 -9.84 10.62
CA ALA A 151 -4.78 -9.84 11.49
C ALA A 151 -5.15 -11.24 11.96
N ARG A 152 -5.13 -12.25 11.08
CA ARG A 152 -5.40 -13.66 11.44
C ARG A 152 -4.39 -14.18 12.45
N SER A 153 -3.09 -13.95 12.19
CA SER A 153 -2.02 -14.29 13.13
C SER A 153 -2.18 -13.58 14.48
N ARG A 154 -2.58 -12.30 14.46
CA ARG A 154 -2.83 -11.51 15.67
C ARG A 154 -4.01 -12.07 16.46
N LEU A 155 -5.14 -12.36 15.82
CA LEU A 155 -6.31 -12.93 16.50
C LEU A 155 -5.99 -14.30 17.10
N CYS A 156 -5.32 -15.16 16.35
CA CYS A 156 -4.90 -16.49 16.84
C CYS A 156 -4.01 -16.37 18.10
N THR A 157 -3.09 -15.39 18.12
CA THR A 157 -2.26 -15.11 19.31
C THR A 157 -3.08 -14.62 20.51
N LEU A 158 -4.14 -13.83 20.27
CA LEU A 158 -4.95 -13.21 21.32
C LEU A 158 -6.03 -14.14 21.88
N ALA A 159 -6.67 -14.95 21.02
CA ALA A 159 -7.88 -15.70 21.35
C ALA A 159 -7.84 -17.17 20.93
N GLY A 160 -6.78 -17.63 20.25
CA GLY A 160 -6.66 -19.02 19.79
C GLY A 160 -7.67 -19.43 18.72
N CYS A 161 -8.27 -18.46 18.03
CA CYS A 161 -9.28 -18.68 16.99
C CYS A 161 -9.00 -17.85 15.73
N ASP A 162 -9.86 -18.01 14.72
CA ASP A 162 -9.88 -17.22 13.49
C ASP A 162 -11.17 -16.37 13.41
N PHE A 163 -11.23 -15.47 12.43
CA PHE A 163 -12.41 -14.62 12.21
C PHE A 163 -13.60 -15.44 11.72
N GLU A 164 -14.81 -15.03 12.09
CA GLU A 164 -16.03 -15.54 11.49
C GLU A 164 -16.24 -14.94 10.10
N CYS A 165 -15.97 -13.64 9.92
CA CYS A 165 -16.09 -12.98 8.63
C CYS A 165 -14.93 -12.01 8.36
N ILE A 166 -14.44 -12.04 7.13
CA ILE A 166 -13.45 -11.09 6.59
C ILE A 166 -14.13 -10.25 5.51
N TYR A 167 -14.20 -8.94 5.74
CA TYR A 167 -14.75 -7.96 4.83
C TYR A 167 -13.64 -7.38 3.95
N LEU A 168 -13.66 -7.76 2.67
CA LEU A 168 -12.66 -7.34 1.68
C LEU A 168 -13.23 -6.19 0.81
N PRO A 169 -12.48 -5.11 0.57
CA PRO A 169 -12.96 -3.97 -0.19
C PRO A 169 -12.75 -4.24 -1.69
N LEU A 170 -13.42 -5.26 -2.20
CA LEU A 170 -13.35 -5.72 -3.58
C LEU A 170 -14.73 -5.71 -4.23
N THR A 171 -14.78 -5.78 -5.56
CA THR A 171 -16.00 -6.12 -6.28
C THR A 171 -16.15 -7.65 -6.38
N LEU A 172 -17.35 -8.13 -6.66
CA LEU A 172 -17.60 -9.57 -6.85
C LEU A 172 -16.72 -10.16 -7.96
N GLU A 173 -16.72 -9.52 -9.13
CA GLU A 173 -15.90 -9.92 -10.30
C GLU A 173 -14.41 -9.95 -9.95
N SER A 174 -13.90 -8.91 -9.28
CA SER A 174 -12.49 -8.86 -8.88
C SER A 174 -12.15 -9.95 -7.86
N THR A 175 -13.07 -10.30 -6.97
CA THR A 175 -12.82 -11.31 -5.93
C THR A 175 -12.62 -12.69 -6.54
N GLU A 176 -13.53 -13.14 -7.42
CA GLU A 176 -13.41 -14.43 -8.10
C GLU A 176 -12.13 -14.53 -8.91
N HIS A 177 -11.82 -13.48 -9.68
CA HIS A 177 -10.59 -13.42 -10.47
C HIS A 177 -9.35 -13.46 -9.58
N LEU A 178 -9.28 -12.64 -8.52
CA LEU A 178 -8.12 -12.58 -7.63
C LEU A 178 -7.90 -13.88 -6.86
N LEU A 179 -8.96 -14.60 -6.50
CA LEU A 179 -8.84 -15.92 -5.87
C LEU A 179 -8.21 -16.96 -6.81
N GLN A 180 -8.26 -16.76 -8.13
CA GLN A 180 -7.64 -17.66 -9.10
C GLN A 180 -6.18 -17.28 -9.43
N VAL A 181 -5.85 -15.98 -9.44
CA VAL A 181 -4.57 -15.49 -9.97
C VAL A 181 -3.64 -14.87 -8.93
N ASN A 182 -4.15 -14.46 -7.75
CA ASN A 182 -3.36 -13.78 -6.74
C ASN A 182 -2.91 -14.75 -5.65
N GLU A 183 -1.71 -15.31 -5.82
CA GLU A 183 -1.11 -16.26 -4.87
C GLU A 183 -1.04 -15.70 -3.43
N VAL A 184 -0.73 -14.42 -3.27
CA VAL A 184 -0.59 -13.81 -1.93
C VAL A 184 -1.94 -13.79 -1.21
N LEU A 185 -3.03 -13.51 -1.94
CA LEU A 185 -4.38 -13.57 -1.40
C LEU A 185 -4.82 -15.01 -1.13
N GLN A 186 -4.46 -15.96 -2.00
CA GLN A 186 -4.71 -17.38 -1.77
C GLN A 186 -4.04 -17.85 -0.47
N PHE A 187 -2.76 -17.52 -0.26
CA PHE A 187 -2.08 -17.83 1.00
C PHE A 187 -2.69 -17.11 2.21
N ALA A 188 -3.15 -15.87 2.03
CA ALA A 188 -3.79 -15.12 3.11
C ALA A 188 -5.12 -15.74 3.58
N LEU A 189 -5.83 -16.40 2.66
CA LEU A 189 -7.11 -17.05 2.90
C LEU A 189 -6.99 -18.57 3.00
N ASP A 190 -5.77 -19.11 2.96
CA ASP A 190 -5.57 -20.55 3.07
C ASP A 190 -6.12 -21.06 4.40
N SER A 191 -6.80 -22.22 4.31
CA SER A 191 -7.46 -22.87 5.44
C SER A 191 -8.47 -21.99 6.20
N PHE A 192 -8.89 -20.86 5.64
CA PHE A 192 -9.91 -19.99 6.25
C PHE A 192 -11.30 -20.60 6.05
N SER A 193 -11.97 -20.92 7.16
CA SER A 193 -13.30 -21.55 7.15
C SER A 193 -14.45 -20.56 7.37
N GLY A 194 -14.15 -19.28 7.63
CA GLY A 194 -15.15 -18.24 7.83
C GLY A 194 -15.73 -17.70 6.52
N GLN A 195 -16.63 -16.74 6.64
CA GLN A 195 -17.24 -16.05 5.52
C GLN A 195 -16.32 -14.97 4.95
N ILE A 196 -16.31 -14.82 3.62
CA ILE A 196 -15.75 -13.66 2.95
C ILE A 196 -16.92 -12.78 2.48
N SER A 197 -16.91 -11.51 2.85
CA SER A 197 -17.91 -10.54 2.42
C SER A 197 -17.25 -9.39 1.66
N ILE A 198 -17.86 -8.97 0.56
CA ILE A 198 -17.49 -7.74 -0.16
C ILE A 198 -18.37 -6.54 0.22
N HIS A 199 -19.46 -6.79 0.95
CA HIS A 199 -20.36 -5.75 1.41
C HIS A 199 -19.96 -5.33 2.81
N PRO A 200 -19.73 -4.02 3.06
CA PRO A 200 -19.33 -3.56 4.38
C PRO A 200 -20.38 -3.95 5.43
N PRO A 201 -19.98 -4.07 6.71
CA PRO A 201 -20.94 -4.28 7.78
C PRO A 201 -22.00 -3.17 7.79
N LYS A 202 -23.22 -3.51 8.22
CA LYS A 202 -24.38 -2.59 8.24
C LYS A 202 -24.23 -1.54 9.35
N HIS A 203 -23.28 -0.62 9.20
CA HIS A 203 -23.04 0.46 10.14
C HIS A 203 -22.49 1.71 9.43
N LYS A 204 -23.02 2.89 9.77
CA LYS A 204 -22.67 4.16 9.09
C LYS A 204 -21.18 4.51 9.14
N LEU A 205 -20.47 4.08 10.19
CA LEU A 205 -19.03 4.33 10.34
C LEU A 205 -18.21 3.72 9.20
N PHE A 206 -18.64 2.58 8.64
CA PHE A 206 -17.87 1.88 7.63
C PHE A 206 -18.15 2.37 6.22
N ASN A 207 -19.31 2.97 5.96
CA ASN A 207 -19.68 3.43 4.62
C ASN A 207 -18.68 4.46 4.05
N THR A 208 -18.10 5.31 4.88
CA THR A 208 -17.12 6.32 4.45
C THR A 208 -15.71 5.76 4.37
N ALA A 209 -15.34 4.84 5.24
CA ALA A 209 -13.98 4.29 5.38
C ALA A 209 -13.73 3.03 4.52
N PHE A 210 -14.77 2.30 4.13
CA PHE A 210 -14.68 1.11 3.28
C PHE A 210 -14.59 1.54 1.81
N LYS A 211 -13.36 1.77 1.33
CA LYS A 211 -13.10 2.19 -0.05
C LYS A 211 -12.74 0.97 -0.89
N ILE A 212 -13.56 0.69 -1.90
CA ILE A 212 -13.34 -0.42 -2.84
C ILE A 212 -12.01 -0.19 -3.58
N ILE A 213 -11.18 -1.22 -3.64
CA ILE A 213 -9.98 -1.25 -4.47
C ILE A 213 -10.41 -1.26 -5.94
N PRO A 214 -9.95 -0.31 -6.77
CA PRO A 214 -10.33 -0.24 -8.17
C PRO A 214 -10.00 -1.52 -8.94
N LYS A 215 -10.82 -1.82 -9.96
CA LYS A 215 -10.54 -2.87 -10.94
C LYS A 215 -9.35 -2.43 -11.80
N SER A 216 -8.47 -3.38 -12.12
CA SER A 216 -7.32 -3.13 -12.97
C SER A 216 -7.73 -2.79 -14.41
N MET A 217 -7.16 -1.73 -14.97
CA MET A 217 -7.24 -1.35 -16.38
C MET A 217 -6.32 -2.19 -17.26
N GLN A 218 -5.37 -2.90 -16.65
CA GLN A 218 -4.52 -3.82 -17.38
C GLN A 218 -5.31 -5.04 -17.85
N SER A 219 -5.40 -5.18 -19.16
CA SER A 219 -5.96 -6.36 -19.81
C SER A 219 -5.02 -7.56 -19.67
N GLN A 220 -5.61 -8.74 -19.51
CA GLN A 220 -4.89 -10.02 -19.56
C GLN A 220 -4.71 -10.55 -21.00
N LYS A 221 -5.38 -9.93 -21.97
CA LYS A 221 -5.34 -10.32 -23.39
C LYS A 221 -4.96 -9.12 -24.26
N PRO A 222 -4.30 -9.35 -25.41
CA PRO A 222 -4.04 -8.29 -26.38
C PRO A 222 -5.32 -7.56 -26.79
N LEU A 223 -5.22 -6.24 -26.90
CA LEU A 223 -6.28 -5.35 -27.30
C LEU A 223 -6.32 -5.19 -28.82
N LYS A 224 -7.52 -4.97 -29.38
CA LYS A 224 -7.68 -4.53 -30.77
C LYS A 224 -7.39 -3.03 -30.87
N ALA A 225 -6.14 -2.65 -30.61
CA ALA A 225 -5.72 -1.27 -30.46
C ALA A 225 -4.28 -1.05 -30.95
N LEU A 226 -3.78 0.19 -30.84
CA LEU A 226 -2.41 0.55 -31.25
C LEU A 226 -1.40 -0.35 -30.52
N THR A 227 -0.36 -0.78 -31.23
CA THR A 227 0.76 -1.50 -30.61
C THR A 227 2.00 -0.62 -30.62
N VAL A 228 2.59 -0.45 -29.44
CA VAL A 228 3.75 0.39 -29.18
C VAL A 228 4.89 -0.51 -28.71
N PHE A 229 5.98 -0.48 -29.45
CA PHE A 229 7.22 -1.18 -29.13
C PHE A 229 8.16 -0.25 -28.39
N THR A 230 8.79 -0.75 -27.34
CA THR A 230 9.75 -0.01 -26.52
C THR A 230 11.04 -0.80 -26.37
N ASP A 231 12.15 -0.09 -26.48
CA ASP A 231 13.51 -0.62 -26.39
C ASP A 231 14.43 0.46 -25.80
N ALA A 232 15.55 0.05 -25.23
CA ALA A 232 16.62 0.97 -24.88
C ALA A 232 18.01 0.38 -25.09
N SER A 233 18.92 1.25 -25.52
CA SER A 233 20.32 0.90 -25.74
C SER A 233 21.18 1.43 -24.59
N GLY A 234 21.71 0.51 -23.78
CA GLY A 234 22.64 0.84 -22.70
C GLY A 234 23.93 1.51 -23.17
N ALA A 235 24.42 1.18 -24.37
CA ALA A 235 25.67 1.74 -24.91
C ALA A 235 25.50 3.16 -25.48
N SER A 236 24.31 3.50 -25.99
CA SER A 236 24.04 4.82 -26.57
C SER A 236 23.17 5.71 -25.68
N HIS A 237 22.78 5.22 -24.51
CA HIS A 237 21.85 5.88 -23.58
C HIS A 237 20.54 6.31 -24.26
N LYS A 238 20.11 5.59 -25.30
CA LYS A 238 18.90 5.91 -26.05
C LYS A 238 17.73 5.10 -25.57
N SER A 239 16.64 5.79 -25.33
CA SER A 239 15.33 5.27 -25.02
C SER A 239 14.48 5.41 -26.29
N VAL A 240 13.92 4.31 -26.77
CA VAL A 240 13.24 4.24 -28.07
C VAL A 240 11.81 3.76 -27.89
N MET A 241 10.89 4.44 -28.57
CA MET A 241 9.51 4.01 -28.73
C MET A 241 9.17 4.03 -30.22
N ALA A 242 8.59 2.95 -30.74
CA ALA A 242 8.15 2.83 -32.12
C ALA A 242 6.71 2.33 -32.18
N TRP A 243 5.93 2.89 -33.09
CA TRP A 243 4.54 2.48 -33.31
C TRP A 243 4.16 2.69 -34.76
N ARG A 244 3.12 2.00 -35.20
CA ARG A 244 2.55 2.20 -36.54
C ARG A 244 1.36 3.13 -36.44
N ASN A 245 1.47 4.33 -37.00
CA ASN A 245 0.40 5.33 -36.93
C ASN A 245 -0.86 4.81 -37.65
N PRO A 246 -2.01 4.71 -36.96
CA PRO A 246 -3.24 4.18 -37.55
C PRO A 246 -3.78 5.01 -38.72
N GLN A 247 -3.50 6.31 -38.77
CA GLN A 247 -4.00 7.23 -39.79
C GLN A 247 -3.14 7.19 -41.05
N THR A 248 -1.82 7.20 -40.90
CA THR A 248 -0.88 7.27 -42.04
C THR A 248 -0.38 5.88 -42.46
N ASN A 249 -0.62 4.87 -41.64
CA ASN A 249 -0.14 3.49 -41.79
C ASN A 249 1.39 3.35 -41.89
N ARG A 250 2.13 4.39 -41.47
CA ARG A 250 3.60 4.46 -41.45
C ARG A 250 4.15 4.20 -40.06
N TRP A 251 5.38 3.70 -40.01
CA TRP A 251 6.14 3.60 -38.77
C TRP A 251 6.63 4.96 -38.33
N GLU A 252 6.34 5.29 -37.07
CA GLU A 252 6.84 6.46 -36.38
C GLU A 252 7.72 6.01 -35.22
N ARG A 253 8.70 6.83 -34.88
CA ARG A 253 9.62 6.57 -33.79
C ARG A 253 9.90 7.83 -33.00
N ASP A 254 10.03 7.65 -31.70
CA ASP A 254 10.40 8.66 -30.73
C ASP A 254 11.66 8.16 -30.02
N ILE A 255 12.72 8.96 -30.09
CA ILE A 255 14.04 8.61 -29.56
C ILE A 255 14.49 9.74 -28.64
N GLU A 256 14.79 9.40 -27.40
CA GLU A 256 15.31 10.33 -26.41
C GLU A 256 16.60 9.78 -25.81
N THR A 257 17.58 10.66 -25.58
CA THR A 257 18.80 10.32 -24.85
C THR A 257 18.54 10.47 -23.35
N VAL A 258 18.60 9.37 -22.62
CA VAL A 258 18.34 9.29 -21.19
C VAL A 258 19.61 8.86 -20.48
N ALA A 259 20.23 9.78 -19.74
CA ALA A 259 21.40 9.48 -18.94
C ALA A 259 21.06 8.45 -17.84
N GLY A 260 22.00 7.57 -17.53
CA GLY A 260 21.87 6.58 -16.46
C GLY A 260 21.97 5.13 -16.96
N SER A 261 21.39 4.22 -16.17
CA SER A 261 21.46 2.78 -16.45
C SER A 261 20.50 2.36 -17.58
N PRO A 262 20.72 1.18 -18.20
CA PRO A 262 19.78 0.63 -19.19
C PRO A 262 18.34 0.58 -18.65
N GLN A 263 18.15 0.20 -17.38
CA GLN A 263 16.83 0.16 -16.73
C GLN A 263 16.13 1.52 -16.69
N VAL A 264 16.88 2.61 -16.50
CA VAL A 264 16.32 3.98 -16.51
C VAL A 264 15.87 4.34 -17.92
N ALA A 265 16.66 4.01 -18.94
CA ALA A 265 16.30 4.27 -20.34
C ALA A 265 15.11 3.43 -20.82
N GLU A 266 15.03 2.15 -20.44
CA GLU A 266 13.89 1.27 -20.74
C GLU A 266 12.61 1.80 -20.07
N LEU A 267 12.70 2.17 -18.78
CA LEU A 267 11.57 2.69 -18.03
C LEU A 267 11.10 4.05 -18.58
N ALA A 268 12.04 4.92 -19.00
CA ALA A 268 11.72 6.18 -19.65
C ALA A 268 10.94 5.99 -20.95
N ALA A 269 11.25 4.96 -21.75
CA ALA A 269 10.53 4.67 -22.99
C ALA A 269 9.06 4.37 -22.71
N VAL A 270 8.83 3.56 -21.67
CA VAL A 270 7.48 3.18 -21.26
C VAL A 270 6.71 4.34 -20.63
N VAL A 271 7.36 5.16 -19.79
CA VAL A 271 6.74 6.38 -19.26
C VAL A 271 6.29 7.27 -20.40
N ARG A 272 7.13 7.50 -21.42
CA ARG A 272 6.75 8.28 -22.60
C ARG A 272 5.60 7.66 -23.39
N ALA A 273 5.52 6.33 -23.49
CA ALA A 273 4.39 5.66 -24.13
C ALA A 273 3.07 5.99 -23.42
N PHE A 274 3.02 5.89 -22.09
CA PHE A 274 1.84 6.24 -21.31
C PHE A 274 1.52 7.74 -21.30
N GLU A 275 2.51 8.62 -21.48
CA GLU A 275 2.25 10.06 -21.66
C GLU A 275 1.66 10.39 -23.03
N ARG A 276 2.10 9.66 -24.06
CA ARG A 276 1.74 9.95 -25.45
C ARG A 276 0.39 9.37 -25.85
N PHE A 277 0.03 8.20 -25.33
CA PHE A 277 -1.15 7.45 -25.75
C PHE A 277 -2.18 7.33 -24.62
N PRO A 278 -3.15 8.26 -24.55
CA PRO A 278 -4.27 8.15 -23.61
C PRO A 278 -5.32 7.09 -24.03
N GLU A 279 -5.39 6.74 -25.31
CA GLU A 279 -6.29 5.70 -25.84
C GLU A 279 -5.82 4.28 -25.46
N PRO A 280 -6.67 3.25 -25.62
CA PRO A 280 -6.24 1.87 -25.43
C PRO A 280 -5.03 1.51 -26.31
N PHE A 281 -4.03 0.83 -25.74
CA PHE A 281 -2.88 0.36 -26.51
C PHE A 281 -2.24 -0.90 -25.93
N ASN A 282 -1.48 -1.61 -26.77
CA ASN A 282 -0.62 -2.73 -26.41
C ASN A 282 0.82 -2.23 -26.29
N LEU A 283 1.42 -2.39 -25.12
CA LEU A 283 2.83 -2.14 -24.87
C LEU A 283 3.62 -3.43 -25.05
N VAL A 284 4.58 -3.43 -25.97
CA VAL A 284 5.52 -4.52 -26.20
C VAL A 284 6.91 -4.02 -25.80
N THR A 285 7.57 -4.74 -24.90
CA THR A 285 8.93 -4.44 -24.47
C THR A 285 9.78 -5.71 -24.48
N ASP A 286 11.07 -5.57 -24.71
CA ASP A 286 12.04 -6.65 -24.57
C ASP A 286 12.66 -6.73 -23.15
N SER A 287 12.29 -5.79 -22.27
CA SER A 287 12.70 -5.77 -20.88
C SER A 287 11.72 -6.51 -19.96
N ALA A 288 12.13 -7.67 -19.47
CA ALA A 288 11.38 -8.40 -18.44
C ALA A 288 11.19 -7.57 -17.16
N TYR A 289 12.18 -6.73 -16.83
CA TYR A 289 12.12 -5.83 -15.69
C TYR A 289 10.99 -4.81 -15.85
N VAL A 290 10.94 -4.09 -16.97
CA VAL A 290 9.92 -3.08 -17.20
C VAL A 290 8.54 -3.69 -17.37
N ALA A 291 8.41 -4.80 -18.09
CA ALA A 291 7.14 -5.53 -18.17
C ALA A 291 6.60 -5.91 -16.78
N GLY A 292 7.48 -6.41 -15.90
CA GLY A 292 7.14 -6.73 -14.52
C GLY A 292 6.73 -5.50 -13.69
N VAL A 293 7.42 -4.37 -13.86
CA VAL A 293 7.08 -3.10 -13.20
C VAL A 293 5.71 -2.59 -13.66
N VAL A 294 5.47 -2.51 -14.96
CA VAL A 294 4.19 -2.06 -15.54
C VAL A 294 3.05 -2.94 -15.04
N SER A 295 3.27 -4.26 -15.01
CA SER A 295 2.25 -5.22 -14.56
C SER A 295 1.80 -5.04 -13.10
N ARG A 296 2.53 -4.23 -12.33
CA ARG A 296 2.36 -4.04 -10.89
C ARG A 296 2.21 -2.58 -10.50
N ALA A 297 2.21 -1.65 -11.45
CA ALA A 297 2.28 -0.22 -11.18
C ALA A 297 0.92 0.40 -10.80
N GLU A 298 -0.18 -0.20 -11.25
CA GLU A 298 -1.52 0.34 -11.05
C GLU A 298 -1.90 0.42 -9.57
N HIS A 299 -2.19 1.63 -9.10
CA HIS A 299 -2.49 2.00 -7.71
C HIS A 299 -1.47 1.51 -6.67
N ALA A 300 -0.24 1.22 -7.11
CA ALA A 300 0.76 0.61 -6.26
C ALA A 300 1.41 1.61 -5.30
N THR A 301 1.92 1.10 -4.18
CA THR A 301 2.80 1.87 -3.30
C THR A 301 4.24 1.62 -3.69
N LEU A 302 4.98 2.70 -3.89
CA LEU A 302 6.40 2.69 -4.15
C LEU A 302 7.17 2.87 -2.84
N LYS A 303 8.11 1.96 -2.58
CA LYS A 303 9.13 2.15 -1.55
C LYS A 303 10.10 3.21 -2.04
N GLU A 304 10.49 4.12 -1.16
CA GLU A 304 11.59 5.04 -1.47
C GLU A 304 12.86 4.26 -1.84
N VAL A 305 13.48 4.65 -2.95
CA VAL A 305 14.74 4.07 -3.44
C VAL A 305 15.83 5.13 -3.44
N LYS A 306 17.09 4.69 -3.25
CA LYS A 306 18.25 5.61 -3.20
C LYS A 306 18.52 6.31 -4.53
N ASN A 307 18.19 5.65 -5.65
CA ASN A 307 18.35 6.22 -6.99
C ASN A 307 17.16 7.14 -7.28
N LEU A 308 17.38 8.46 -7.20
CA LEU A 308 16.34 9.47 -7.37
C LEU A 308 15.73 9.44 -8.78
N ASP A 309 16.53 9.29 -9.83
CA ASP A 309 16.03 9.25 -11.22
C ASP A 309 15.07 8.08 -11.43
N LEU A 310 15.45 6.89 -10.94
CA LEU A 310 14.60 5.71 -10.97
C LEU A 310 13.33 5.90 -10.12
N TYR A 311 13.46 6.50 -8.93
CA TYR A 311 12.31 6.80 -8.07
C TYR A 311 11.32 7.73 -8.77
N HIS A 312 11.81 8.78 -9.44
CA HIS A 312 10.99 9.73 -10.16
C HIS A 312 10.26 9.09 -11.34
N LEU A 313 10.95 8.26 -12.14
CA LEU A 313 10.33 7.55 -13.25
C LEU A 313 9.28 6.52 -12.77
N LEU A 314 9.59 5.74 -11.73
CA LEU A 314 8.64 4.78 -11.16
C LEU A 314 7.41 5.49 -10.58
N SER A 315 7.61 6.58 -9.84
CA SER A 315 6.52 7.39 -9.28
C SER A 315 5.64 7.95 -10.40
N LYS A 316 6.26 8.45 -11.47
CA LYS A 316 5.56 9.00 -12.63
C LYS A 316 4.76 7.92 -13.36
N LEU A 317 5.36 6.75 -13.59
CA LEU A 317 4.69 5.61 -14.21
C LEU A 317 3.47 5.15 -13.40
N ILE A 318 3.65 4.96 -12.08
CA ILE A 318 2.56 4.59 -11.17
C ILE A 318 1.44 5.64 -11.26
N LYS A 319 1.77 6.93 -11.25
CA LYS A 319 0.78 8.00 -11.38
C LYS A 319 0.03 7.92 -12.71
N LEU A 320 0.72 7.77 -13.84
CA LEU A 320 0.11 7.70 -15.17
C LEU A 320 -0.86 6.51 -15.27
N ILE A 321 -0.37 5.31 -14.94
CA ILE A 321 -1.18 4.08 -15.01
C ILE A 321 -2.37 4.15 -14.06
N SER A 322 -2.19 4.66 -12.84
CA SER A 322 -3.26 4.76 -11.84
C SER A 322 -4.36 5.77 -12.19
N HIS A 323 -4.11 6.70 -13.12
CA HIS A 323 -5.11 7.67 -13.59
C HIS A 323 -5.60 7.35 -15.00
N GLN A 324 -5.19 6.21 -15.57
CA GLN A 324 -5.62 5.81 -16.90
C GLN A 324 -7.06 5.29 -16.82
N GLU A 325 -7.92 5.82 -17.69
CA GLU A 325 -9.33 5.39 -17.78
C GLU A 325 -9.54 4.33 -18.87
N GLN A 326 -8.53 4.11 -19.72
CA GLN A 326 -8.57 3.22 -20.87
C GLN A 326 -7.72 1.97 -20.62
N PRO A 327 -8.15 0.80 -21.11
CA PRO A 327 -7.39 -0.42 -20.91
C PRO A 327 -6.07 -0.43 -21.68
N PHE A 328 -5.06 -1.04 -21.10
CA PHE A 328 -3.79 -1.30 -21.78
C PHE A 328 -3.40 -2.78 -21.62
N TYR A 329 -2.58 -3.30 -22.52
CA TYR A 329 -2.00 -4.62 -22.41
C TYR A 329 -0.48 -4.51 -22.40
N VAL A 330 0.20 -5.31 -21.59
CA VAL A 330 1.67 -5.36 -21.56
C VAL A 330 2.16 -6.75 -21.91
N MET A 331 3.16 -6.82 -22.79
CA MET A 331 3.81 -8.05 -23.22
C MET A 331 5.32 -7.90 -23.14
N HIS A 332 5.97 -8.92 -22.60
CA HIS A 332 7.41 -9.09 -22.69
C HIS A 332 7.75 -10.01 -23.86
N THR A 333 8.72 -9.61 -24.66
CA THR A 333 9.35 -10.43 -25.70
C THR A 333 10.82 -10.63 -25.39
N ARG A 334 11.43 -11.75 -25.80
CA ARG A 334 12.88 -11.92 -25.58
C ARG A 334 13.65 -11.06 -26.58
N SER A 335 14.63 -10.31 -26.07
CA SER A 335 15.59 -9.58 -26.88
C SER A 335 16.39 -10.50 -27.81
N HIS A 336 16.96 -9.93 -28.87
CA HIS A 336 17.79 -10.63 -29.86
C HIS A 336 17.12 -11.82 -30.55
N THR A 337 15.79 -11.76 -30.72
CA THR A 337 15.04 -12.67 -31.59
C THR A 337 14.78 -12.00 -32.94
N ASN A 338 14.73 -12.78 -34.02
CA ASN A 338 14.36 -12.28 -35.37
C ASN A 338 12.85 -11.93 -35.47
N LEU A 339 12.20 -11.63 -34.35
CA LEU A 339 10.78 -11.32 -34.34
C LEU A 339 10.58 -9.88 -34.84
N PRO A 340 9.62 -9.65 -35.76
CA PRO A 340 9.34 -8.31 -36.26
C PRO A 340 8.66 -7.46 -35.17
N GLY A 341 9.20 -6.26 -34.94
CA GLY A 341 8.71 -5.31 -33.95
C GLY A 341 9.60 -4.09 -33.87
#